data_AF-F0WWW7-F1
#
_entry.id   AF-F0WWW7-F1
#
_cell.length_a   1.000
_cell.length_b   1.000
_cell.length_c   1.000
_cell.angle_alpha   90.00
_cell.angle_beta   90.00
_cell.angle_gamma   90.00
#
_symmetry.space_group_name_H-M   'P 1'
#
loop_
_entity.id
_entity.type
_entity.pdbx_description
1 polymer ?
#
loop_
_entity_poly.entity_id
_entity_poly.type
_entity_poly.pdbx_seq_one_letter_code
_entity_poly.pdbx_strand_id
1 'polypeptide(L)'
;MIPHPQKQATGGEDAHFLSDIMVGVADGVGGWARKGIDAGEYSRSLMKMVQKTIVSIPKEVEKLPSPLQLLSFAHKKVQSMGSSTACIVQLDGMNCSPSIKLI
;
A
#
# COMPACT_ATOMS: atom_id res chain seq x y z
N MET A 1 3.80 -5.20 -12.99
CA MET A 1 4.85 -4.26 -12.52
C MET A 1 6.15 -4.67 -13.17
N ILE A 2 6.92 -3.71 -13.68
CA ILE A 2 8.22 -3.97 -14.32
C ILE A 2 9.29 -3.39 -13.39
N PRO A 3 9.99 -4.23 -12.59
CA PRO A 3 10.96 -3.74 -11.64
C PRO A 3 12.23 -3.25 -12.35
N HIS A 4 12.95 -2.34 -11.69
CA HIS A 4 14.29 -1.95 -12.11
C HIS A 4 15.18 -3.19 -12.29
N PRO A 5 16.05 -3.28 -13.33
CA PRO A 5 16.82 -4.50 -13.62
C PRO A 5 17.59 -5.07 -12.43
N GLN A 6 18.20 -4.19 -11.62
CA GLN A 6 18.97 -4.58 -10.42
C GLN A 6 18.10 -5.18 -9.29
N LYS A 7 16.78 -4.99 -9.33
CA LYS A 7 15.82 -5.40 -8.28
C LYS A 7 14.87 -6.50 -8.77
N GLN A 8 15.11 -7.07 -9.96
CA GLN A 8 14.25 -8.12 -10.53
C GLN A 8 14.19 -9.37 -9.65
N ALA A 9 15.32 -9.78 -9.07
CA ALA A 9 15.41 -10.98 -8.26
C ALA A 9 14.54 -10.93 -6.98
N THR A 10 14.25 -9.74 -6.45
CA THR A 10 13.38 -9.53 -5.28
C THR A 10 11.96 -9.11 -5.66
N GLY A 11 11.66 -9.01 -6.96
CA GLY A 11 10.37 -8.56 -7.47
C GLY A 11 10.17 -7.04 -7.47
N GLY A 12 11.20 -6.26 -7.16
CA GLY A 12 11.14 -4.79 -7.06
C GLY A 12 10.75 -4.28 -5.67
N GLU A 13 10.75 -2.95 -5.53
CA GLU A 13 10.40 -2.25 -4.28
C GLU A 13 8.99 -1.66 -4.31
N ASP A 14 8.39 -1.59 -5.49
CA ASP A 14 7.04 -1.06 -5.67
C ASP A 14 6.00 -2.14 -5.36
N ALA A 15 4.81 -1.71 -4.94
CA ALA A 15 3.66 -2.54 -4.69
C ALA A 15 2.38 -1.81 -5.08
N HIS A 16 1.31 -2.55 -5.35
CA HIS A 16 -0.01 -1.97 -5.57
C HIS A 16 -1.11 -2.90 -5.06
N PHE A 17 -2.32 -2.38 -4.90
CA PHE A 17 -3.54 -3.16 -4.78
C PHE A 17 -4.65 -2.54 -5.63
N LEU A 18 -5.64 -3.38 -5.96
CA LEU A 18 -6.86 -2.98 -6.63
C LEU A 18 -8.07 -3.53 -5.87
N SER A 19 -9.13 -2.73 -5.81
CA SER A 19 -10.49 -3.13 -5.46
C SER A 19 -11.47 -2.40 -6.37
N ASP A 20 -12.76 -2.70 -6.26
CA ASP A 20 -13.81 -2.09 -7.09
C ASP A 20 -13.91 -0.56 -6.94
N ILE A 21 -13.39 -0.03 -5.84
CA ILE A 21 -13.59 1.37 -5.42
C ILE A 21 -12.33 2.04 -4.88
N MET A 22 -11.21 1.31 -4.77
CA MET A 22 -9.93 1.87 -4.33
C MET A 22 -8.76 1.27 -5.10
N VAL A 23 -7.79 2.11 -5.38
CA VAL A 23 -6.47 1.70 -5.86
C VAL A 23 -5.42 2.28 -4.93
N GLY A 24 -4.36 1.53 -4.70
CA GLY A 24 -3.20 2.05 -3.99
C GLY A 24 -1.91 1.59 -4.61
N VAL A 25 -0.90 2.44 -4.48
CA VAL A 25 0.49 2.17 -4.86
C VAL A 25 1.39 2.52 -3.70
N ALA A 26 2.49 1.79 -3.57
CA ALA A 26 3.56 2.09 -2.64
C ALA A 26 4.91 1.86 -3.31
N ASP A 27 5.88 2.70 -2.99
CA ASP A 27 7.26 2.59 -3.46
C ASP A 27 8.19 2.48 -2.25
N GLY A 28 8.79 1.29 -2.09
CA GLY A 28 9.71 0.96 -1.00
C GLY A 28 11.00 1.77 -1.05
N VAL A 29 11.44 2.27 0.10
CA VAL A 29 12.66 3.11 0.17
C VAL A 29 13.92 2.23 0.02
N GLY A 30 14.54 2.20 -1.16
CA GLY A 30 15.70 1.34 -1.41
C GLY A 30 16.97 1.62 -0.58
N GLY A 31 16.98 2.70 0.21
CA GLY A 31 18.02 2.92 1.22
C GLY A 31 18.15 1.80 2.26
N TRP A 32 17.09 1.01 2.47
CA TRP A 32 17.08 -0.15 3.38
C TRP A 32 18.00 -1.30 2.94
N ALA A 33 18.34 -1.40 1.66
CA ALA A 33 19.25 -2.42 1.14
C ALA A 33 20.63 -2.36 1.81
N ARG A 34 21.09 -1.17 2.26
CA ARG A 34 22.35 -1.00 3.02
C ARG A 34 22.37 -1.73 4.37
N LYS A 35 21.18 -2.09 4.90
CA LYS A 35 21.00 -2.87 6.12
C LYS A 35 20.59 -4.31 5.83
N GLY A 36 20.62 -4.75 4.56
CA GLY A 36 20.15 -6.06 4.14
C GLY A 36 18.64 -6.26 4.25
N ILE A 37 17.85 -5.18 4.28
CA ILE A 37 16.39 -5.23 4.42
C ILE A 37 15.75 -5.01 3.05
N ASP A 38 14.80 -5.89 2.68
CA ASP A 38 14.01 -5.77 1.45
C ASP A 38 12.87 -4.75 1.64
N ALA A 39 13.05 -3.52 1.15
CA ALA A 39 12.01 -2.50 1.19
C ALA A 39 10.76 -2.88 0.36
N GLY A 40 10.90 -3.77 -0.62
CA GLY A 40 9.78 -4.34 -1.36
C GLY A 40 8.90 -5.23 -0.49
N GLU A 41 9.46 -5.90 0.52
CA GLU A 41 8.66 -6.68 1.46
C GLU A 41 7.72 -5.76 2.25
N TYR A 42 8.22 -4.59 2.66
CA TYR A 42 7.42 -3.58 3.34
C TYR A 42 6.28 -3.05 2.47
N SER A 43 6.57 -2.58 1.27
CA SER A 43 5.56 -2.02 0.36
C SER A 43 4.49 -3.07 0.00
N ARG A 44 4.88 -4.32 -0.28
CA ARG A 44 3.96 -5.43 -0.55
C ARG A 44 3.10 -5.77 0.66
N SER A 45 3.68 -5.81 1.86
CA SER A 45 2.94 -6.10 3.10
C SER A 45 1.92 -5.01 3.41
N LEU A 46 2.29 -3.75 3.19
CA LEU A 46 1.41 -2.60 3.35
C LEU A 46 0.21 -2.65 2.40
N MET A 47 0.45 -2.83 1.09
CA MET A 47 -0.65 -2.89 0.10
C MET A 47 -1.56 -4.10 0.33
N LYS A 48 -1.00 -5.27 0.68
CA LYS A 48 -1.79 -6.47 1.07
C LYS A 48 -2.64 -6.23 2.30
N MET A 49 -2.10 -5.54 3.31
CA MET A 49 -2.85 -5.23 4.53
C MET A 49 -4.01 -4.29 4.25
N VAL A 50 -3.81 -3.24 3.44
CA VAL A 50 -4.89 -2.34 3.02
C VAL A 50 -5.97 -3.13 2.28
N GLN A 51 -5.60 -3.94 1.29
CA GLN A 51 -6.56 -4.74 0.52
C GLN A 51 -7.35 -5.69 1.42
N LYS A 52 -6.67 -6.37 2.36
CA LYS A 52 -7.30 -7.25 3.34
C LYS A 52 -8.30 -6.50 4.22
N THR A 53 -7.95 -5.29 4.68
CA THR A 53 -8.86 -4.45 5.45
C THR A 53 -10.10 -4.09 4.64
N ILE A 54 -9.94 -3.68 3.38
CA ILE A 54 -11.08 -3.33 2.50
C ILE A 54 -12.02 -4.52 2.32
N VAL A 55 -11.48 -5.71 1.99
CA VAL A 55 -12.27 -6.93 1.78
C VAL A 55 -12.99 -7.38 3.06
N SER A 56 -12.45 -7.04 4.24
CA SER A 56 -13.07 -7.39 5.53
C SER A 56 -14.21 -6.46 5.96
N ILE A 57 -14.41 -5.34 5.25
CA ILE A 57 -15.52 -4.42 5.55
C ILE A 57 -16.84 -5.07 5.04
N PRO A 58 -17.88 -5.21 5.90
CA PRO A 58 -19.18 -5.70 5.47
C PRO A 58 -19.80 -4.80 4.40
N LYS A 59 -20.53 -5.38 3.44
CA LYS A 59 -21.13 -4.65 2.32
C LYS A 59 -22.23 -3.69 2.76
N GLU A 60 -22.78 -3.91 3.94
CA GLU A 60 -23.86 -3.14 4.56
C GLU A 60 -23.36 -1.83 5.20
N VAL A 61 -22.04 -1.62 5.27
CA VAL A 61 -21.46 -0.39 5.81
C VAL A 61 -21.75 0.78 4.87
N GLU A 62 -22.58 1.72 5.33
CA GLU A 62 -22.97 2.92 4.55
C GLU A 62 -21.78 3.81 4.19
N LYS A 63 -20.73 3.84 5.03
CA LYS A 63 -19.58 4.71 4.83
C LYS A 63 -18.26 4.00 5.07
N LEU A 64 -17.46 3.93 4.02
CA LEU A 64 -16.13 3.36 4.08
C LEU A 64 -15.17 4.26 4.86
N PRO A 65 -14.17 3.68 5.55
CA PRO A 65 -13.09 4.46 6.15
C PRO A 65 -12.34 5.24 5.06
N SER A 66 -11.88 6.45 5.40
CA SER A 66 -11.12 7.25 4.45
C SER A 66 -9.79 6.57 4.07
N PRO A 67 -9.20 6.90 2.90
CA PRO A 67 -7.92 6.33 2.49
C PRO A 67 -6.82 6.51 3.54
N LEU A 68 -6.76 7.67 4.20
CA LEU A 68 -5.80 7.93 5.27
C LEU A 68 -6.02 7.06 6.52
N GLN A 69 -7.28 6.76 6.87
CA GLN A 69 -7.61 5.86 7.98
C GLN A 69 -7.17 4.43 7.68
N LEU A 70 -7.47 3.93 6.47
CA LEU A 70 -7.04 2.60 6.03
C LEU A 70 -5.52 2.48 6.01
N LEU A 71 -4.84 3.47 5.43
CA LEU A 71 -3.38 3.49 5.35
C LEU A 71 -2.74 3.51 6.75
N SER A 72 -3.28 4.32 7.66
CA SER A 72 -2.77 4.42 9.03
C SER A 72 -3.03 3.14 9.83
N PHE A 73 -4.15 2.46 9.61
CA PHE A 73 -4.41 1.15 10.20
C PHE A 73 -3.44 0.09 9.66
N ALA A 74 -3.28 0.04 8.33
CA ALA A 74 -2.40 -0.93 7.68
C ALA A 74 -0.94 -0.77 8.14
N HIS A 75 -0.43 0.46 8.17
CA HIS A 75 0.91 0.77 8.67
C HIS A 75 1.14 0.25 10.10
N LYS A 76 0.16 0.40 11.00
CA LYS A 76 0.26 -0.11 12.38
C LYS A 76 0.26 -1.64 12.48
N LYS A 77 -0.21 -2.35 11.44
CA LYS A 77 -0.32 -3.82 11.43
C LYS A 77 0.83 -4.49 10.70
N VAL A 78 1.47 -3.81 9.75
CA VAL A 78 2.66 -4.32 9.05
C VAL A 78 3.78 -4.57 10.06
N GLN A 79 4.44 -5.72 9.95
CA GLN A 79 5.56 -6.14 10.81
C GLN A 79 6.89 -6.24 10.05
N SER A 80 6.85 -6.26 8.71
CA SER A 80 8.06 -6.25 7.89
C SER A 80 8.86 -4.97 8.16
N MET A 81 10.18 -5.10 8.23
CA MET A 81 11.07 -3.96 8.38
C MET A 81 11.14 -3.19 7.06
N GLY A 82 11.23 -1.87 7.12
CA GLY A 82 11.32 -1.03 5.94
C GLY A 82 10.54 0.27 6.08
N SER A 83 10.39 0.96 4.96
CA SER A 83 9.54 2.12 4.81
C SER A 83 9.18 2.28 3.33
N SER A 84 8.12 3.02 3.03
CA SER A 84 7.70 3.30 1.66
C SER A 84 6.97 4.64 1.56
N THR A 85 6.97 5.24 0.37
CA THR A 85 5.87 6.16 0.03
C THR A 85 4.60 5.35 -0.22
N ALA A 86 3.44 5.95 -0.02
CA ALA A 86 2.17 5.34 -0.39
C ALA A 86 1.16 6.39 -0.87
N CYS A 87 0.41 6.05 -1.92
CA CYS A 87 -0.71 6.80 -2.44
C CYS A 87 -1.92 5.88 -2.56
N ILE A 88 -3.05 6.26 -1.96
CA ILE A 88 -4.33 5.55 -2.09
C ILE A 88 -5.37 6.52 -2.63
N VAL A 89 -6.13 6.06 -3.62
CA VAL A 89 -7.25 6.79 -4.21
C VAL A 89 -8.51 5.99 -3.99
N GLN A 90 -9.55 6.64 -3.45
CA GLN A 90 -10.91 6.11 -3.40
C GLN A 90 -11.76 6.77 -4.48
N LEU A 91 -12.49 5.93 -5.23
CA LEU A 91 -13.47 6.30 -6.23
C LEU A 91 -14.84 6.39 -5.56
N ASP A 92 -15.52 7.52 -5.73
CA ASP A 92 -16.87 7.76 -5.22
C ASP A 92 -17.73 8.36 -6.33
N GLY A 93 -18.36 7.49 -7.13
CA GLY A 93 -19.30 7.86 -8.21
C GLY A 93 -18.70 8.77 -9.29
N MET A 94 -18.64 10.07 -9.01
CA MET A 94 -18.07 11.13 -9.86
C MET A 94 -16.83 11.82 -9.27
N ASN A 95 -16.46 11.53 -8.03
CA ASN A 95 -15.37 12.18 -7.30
C ASN A 95 -14.26 11.19 -6.94
N CYS A 96 -13.01 11.67 -6.91
CA CYS A 96 -11.85 10.91 -6.46
C CYS A 96 -11.24 11.58 -5.23
N SER A 97 -11.01 10.82 -4.17
CA SER A 97 -10.35 11.31 -2.94
C SER A 97 -8.98 10.65 -2.76
N PRO A 98 -7.87 11.32 -3.09
CA PRO A 98 -6.53 10.79 -2.88
C PRO A 98 -6.02 11.02 -1.46
N SER A 99 -5.11 10.16 -0.99
CA SER A 99 -4.30 10.39 0.21
C SER A 99 -2.89 9.88 -0.01
N ILE A 100 -1.90 10.71 0.31
CA ILE A 100 -0.47 10.40 0.17
C ILE A 100 0.18 10.44 1.56
N LYS A 101 1.03 9.46 1.87
CA LYS A 101 1.79 9.43 3.13
C LYS A 101 3.15 8.74 2.93
N LEU A 102 4.16 9.25 3.63
CA LEU A 102 5.43 8.54 3.85
C LEU A 102 5.33 7.80 5.19
N ILE A 103 5.64 6.50 5.19
CA ILE A 103 5.42 5.59 6.33
C ILE A 103 6.51 4.52 6.39
#